data_AF-A0A6V7LJE5-F1
#
_entry.id   AF-A0A6V7LJE5-F1
#
_cell.length_a   1.000
_cell.length_b   1.000
_cell.length_c   1.000
_cell.angle_alpha   90.00
_cell.angle_beta   90.00
_cell.angle_gamma   90.00
#
_symmetry.space_group_name_H-M   'P 1'
#
loop_
_entity.id
_entity.type
_entity.pdbx_description
1 polymer ?
#
loop_
_entity_poly.entity_id
_entity_poly.type
_entity_poly.pdbx_seq_one_letter_code
_entity_poly.pdbx_strand_id
1 'polypeptide(L)'
;VPEACVSMDFSLNGTYLATSHVSQLGIYLWINKSLYKHISLKGISSSEPIPIVTLPGTQSEKNENDESIEMDTDEPEDDVCASPDQLDECLITMSKLAISKWQNLLNIDIVKKRNKPKEAPKAPASAPFFLPTIPALEFQFDLSEAQPEEGDGKLLIPSNFSNLTSFGKFLKDTEDYPEVIRRLKQMGPSVIDIEIQSLSLDMDCTTEMLLKFMKLIKFMMDSRKDFELSQAYLAAFLKIHGSRIQEDKELVDFMDVVQEVQLSTWKTIREKLYHNI
;
A
#
# COMPACT_ATOMS: atom_id res chain seq x y z
N VAL A 1 -32.30 8.62 -41.74
CA VAL A 1 -32.53 9.34 -40.47
C VAL A 1 -33.20 8.34 -39.53
N PRO A 2 -32.67 8.07 -38.33
CA PRO A 2 -33.34 7.19 -37.38
C PRO A 2 -34.73 7.75 -37.10
N GLU A 3 -35.75 6.92 -37.22
CA GLU A 3 -37.13 7.35 -37.03
C GLU A 3 -37.41 7.63 -35.54
N ALA A 4 -38.35 8.54 -35.26
CA ALA A 4 -38.63 8.99 -33.90
C ALA A 4 -39.06 7.81 -32.99
N CYS A 5 -38.63 7.85 -31.72
CA CYS A 5 -39.09 6.91 -30.70
C CYS A 5 -40.54 7.22 -30.31
N VAL A 6 -41.42 6.22 -30.33
CA VAL A 6 -42.85 6.30 -29.99
C VAL A 6 -43.11 5.85 -28.55
N SER A 7 -42.38 4.84 -28.09
CA SER A 7 -42.51 4.28 -26.73
C SER A 7 -41.16 3.82 -26.23
N MET A 8 -40.92 4.01 -24.93
CA MET A 8 -39.73 3.54 -24.25
C MET A 8 -40.09 3.02 -22.85
N ASP A 9 -39.47 1.92 -22.44
CA ASP A 9 -39.65 1.35 -21.10
C ASP A 9 -38.35 0.76 -20.56
N PHE A 10 -38.09 0.97 -19.27
CA PHE A 10 -36.92 0.41 -18.59
C PHE A 10 -37.28 -0.94 -17.98
N SER A 11 -36.35 -1.88 -18.04
CA SER A 11 -36.48 -3.11 -17.26
C SER A 11 -36.50 -2.79 -15.76
N LEU A 12 -37.21 -3.60 -14.97
CA LEU A 12 -37.34 -3.43 -13.51
C LEU A 12 -35.99 -3.34 -12.77
N ASN A 13 -34.94 -3.93 -13.33
CA ASN A 13 -33.58 -3.93 -12.80
C ASN A 13 -32.69 -2.82 -13.38
N GLY A 14 -33.18 -1.98 -14.30
CA GLY A 14 -32.44 -0.88 -14.92
C GLY A 14 -31.33 -1.32 -15.89
N THR A 15 -31.27 -2.61 -16.26
CA THR A 15 -30.25 -3.18 -17.16
C THR A 15 -30.54 -2.89 -18.62
N TYR A 16 -31.81 -2.99 -19.02
CA TYR A 16 -32.22 -2.85 -20.40
C TYR A 16 -33.20 -1.70 -20.56
N LEU A 17 -33.08 -0.99 -21.68
CA LEU A 17 -34.07 -0.04 -22.15
C LEU A 17 -34.66 -0.60 -23.45
N ALA A 18 -35.98 -0.78 -23.48
CA ALA A 18 -36.70 -1.19 -24.68
C ALA A 18 -37.25 0.06 -25.38
N THR A 19 -36.99 0.23 -26.68
CA THR A 19 -37.55 1.34 -27.48
C THR A 19 -38.30 0.82 -28.70
N SER A 20 -39.36 1.54 -29.08
CA SER A 20 -40.13 1.32 -30.31
C SER A 20 -40.13 2.61 -31.14
N HIS A 21 -39.91 2.51 -32.45
CA HIS A 21 -39.75 3.65 -33.37
C HIS A 21 -40.82 3.64 -34.46
N VAL A 22 -41.04 4.78 -35.14
CA VAL A 22 -42.20 5.01 -36.03
C VAL A 22 -42.47 3.89 -37.04
N SER A 23 -41.89 3.79 -38.22
CA SER A 23 -42.28 2.78 -39.22
C SER A 23 -41.54 1.46 -39.04
N GLN A 24 -41.29 1.02 -37.79
CA GLN A 24 -40.51 -0.18 -37.46
C GLN A 24 -41.33 -1.17 -36.62
N LEU A 25 -41.48 -2.41 -37.12
CA LEU A 25 -42.28 -3.45 -36.45
C LEU A 25 -41.56 -4.06 -35.22
N GLY A 26 -40.24 -3.86 -35.09
CA GLY A 26 -39.41 -4.47 -34.05
C GLY A 26 -39.26 -3.62 -32.77
N ILE A 27 -38.87 -4.28 -31.68
CA ILE A 27 -38.45 -3.64 -30.42
C ILE A 27 -36.92 -3.66 -30.37
N TYR A 28 -36.32 -2.51 -30.04
CA TYR A 28 -34.88 -2.35 -29.91
C TYR A 28 -34.49 -2.41 -28.44
N LEU A 29 -33.46 -3.18 -28.12
CA LEU A 29 -32.97 -3.37 -26.77
C LEU A 29 -31.62 -2.68 -26.61
N TRP A 30 -31.54 -1.77 -25.66
CA TRP A 30 -30.32 -1.06 -25.28
C TRP A 30 -29.85 -1.55 -23.92
N ILE A 31 -28.53 -1.61 -23.73
CA ILE A 31 -27.92 -1.96 -22.44
C ILE A 31 -27.42 -0.70 -21.75
N ASN A 32 -27.75 -0.53 -20.47
CA ASN A 32 -27.28 0.60 -19.70
C ASN A 32 -25.77 0.47 -19.39
N LYS A 33 -24.95 1.31 -20.04
CA LYS A 33 -23.49 1.35 -19.82
C LYS A 33 -23.11 1.81 -18.41
N SER A 34 -23.98 2.57 -17.73
CA SER A 34 -23.71 3.07 -16.36
C SER A 34 -23.58 1.97 -15.31
N LEU A 35 -24.04 0.75 -15.63
CA LEU A 35 -23.93 -0.41 -14.73
C LEU A 35 -22.55 -1.06 -14.75
N TYR A 36 -21.79 -0.86 -15.82
CA TYR A 36 -20.51 -1.54 -16.05
C TYR A 36 -19.33 -0.56 -16.15
N LYS A 37 -19.63 0.73 -16.33
CA LYS A 37 -18.65 1.79 -16.48
C LYS A 37 -19.11 3.02 -15.72
N HIS A 38 -18.14 3.78 -15.20
CA HIS A 38 -18.39 5.12 -14.72
C HIS A 38 -18.78 5.98 -15.94
N ILE A 39 -19.89 6.71 -15.83
CA ILE A 39 -20.33 7.70 -16.82
C ILE A 39 -20.41 9.05 -16.13
N SER A 40 -19.84 10.08 -16.72
CA SER A 40 -19.88 11.43 -16.15
C SER A 40 -21.25 12.05 -16.43
N LEU A 41 -21.94 12.53 -15.38
CA LEU A 41 -23.23 13.21 -15.54
C LEU A 41 -23.05 14.69 -15.87
N LYS A 42 -22.18 15.00 -16.83
CA LYS A 42 -21.95 16.37 -17.29
C LYS A 42 -23.13 16.83 -18.15
N GLY A 43 -23.64 18.01 -17.86
CA GLY A 43 -24.68 18.63 -18.68
C GLY A 43 -24.12 18.93 -20.08
N ILE A 44 -24.72 18.32 -21.11
CA ILE A 44 -24.32 18.53 -22.50
C ILE A 44 -24.67 19.98 -22.89
N SER A 45 -23.69 20.74 -23.35
CA SER A 45 -23.94 22.10 -23.83
C SER A 45 -24.61 22.06 -25.21
N SER A 46 -25.51 23.01 -25.51
CA SER A 46 -26.22 23.05 -26.82
C SER A 46 -25.29 23.23 -28.03
N SER A 47 -24.00 23.51 -27.81
CA SER A 47 -22.98 23.71 -28.84
C SER A 47 -22.19 22.44 -29.15
N GLU A 48 -22.32 21.38 -28.34
CA GLU A 48 -21.60 20.12 -28.56
C GLU A 48 -22.32 19.22 -29.58
N PRO A 49 -21.60 18.60 -30.52
CA PRO A 49 -22.20 17.69 -31.48
C PRO A 49 -22.68 16.42 -30.76
N ILE A 50 -23.99 16.19 -30.78
CA ILE A 50 -24.58 14.97 -30.22
C ILE A 50 -24.27 13.79 -31.16
N PRO A 51 -23.59 12.73 -30.68
CA PRO A 51 -23.30 11.57 -31.51
C PRO A 51 -24.59 10.87 -31.91
N ILE A 52 -24.78 10.65 -33.22
CA ILE A 52 -25.93 9.92 -33.75
C ILE A 52 -25.62 8.42 -33.62
N VAL A 53 -26.28 7.76 -32.68
CA VAL A 53 -26.14 6.31 -32.46
C VAL A 53 -27.05 5.53 -33.42
N THR A 54 -26.51 4.49 -34.04
CA THR A 54 -27.27 3.57 -34.90
C THR A 54 -28.14 2.63 -34.05
N LEU A 55 -29.29 2.22 -34.59
CA LEU A 55 -30.20 1.30 -33.91
C LEU A 55 -29.55 -0.09 -33.76
N PRO A 56 -29.74 -0.79 -32.63
CA PRO A 56 -29.15 -2.11 -32.43
C PRO A 56 -29.71 -3.11 -33.44
N GLY A 57 -28.82 -3.73 -34.23
CA GLY A 57 -29.17 -4.68 -35.28
C GLY A 57 -29.19 -6.13 -34.78
N THR A 58 -30.01 -6.98 -35.43
CA THR A 58 -30.11 -8.42 -35.12
C THR A 58 -29.12 -9.30 -35.89
N GLN A 59 -28.29 -8.72 -36.77
CA GLN A 59 -27.31 -9.46 -37.57
C GLN A 59 -25.90 -9.31 -37.00
N SER A 60 -25.32 -10.43 -36.59
CA SER A 60 -23.86 -10.59 -36.47
C SER A 60 -23.27 -10.72 -37.87
N GLU A 61 -23.37 -9.68 -38.70
CA GLU A 61 -22.51 -9.60 -39.87
C GLU A 61 -21.10 -9.32 -39.35
N LYS A 62 -20.15 -10.22 -39.66
CA LYS A 62 -18.73 -9.99 -39.47
C LYS A 62 -18.32 -8.84 -40.40
N ASN A 63 -18.60 -7.61 -39.99
CA ASN A 63 -18.00 -6.46 -40.61
C ASN A 63 -16.52 -6.48 -40.23
N GLU A 64 -15.65 -6.61 -41.23
CA GLU A 64 -14.19 -6.54 -41.11
C GLU A 64 -13.68 -5.15 -40.66
N ASN A 65 -14.59 -4.21 -40.40
CA ASN A 65 -14.38 -3.08 -39.51
C ASN A 65 -14.86 -3.49 -38.12
N ASP A 66 -14.06 -4.30 -37.44
CA ASP A 66 -14.04 -4.32 -35.98
C ASP A 66 -13.52 -2.93 -35.58
N GLU A 67 -14.39 -1.92 -35.65
CA GLU A 67 -14.31 -0.78 -34.74
C GLU A 67 -14.46 -1.43 -33.37
N SER A 68 -13.32 -1.93 -32.89
CA SER A 68 -13.08 -2.21 -31.49
C SER A 68 -13.79 -1.10 -30.77
N ILE A 69 -14.83 -1.45 -30.00
CA ILE A 69 -15.58 -0.49 -29.20
C ILE A 69 -14.52 0.28 -28.44
N GLU A 70 -14.14 1.44 -28.96
CA GLU A 70 -13.09 2.25 -28.37
C GLU A 70 -13.70 2.59 -27.03
N MET A 71 -13.12 1.97 -26.00
CA MET A 71 -13.42 2.39 -24.66
C MET A 71 -12.79 3.77 -24.60
N ASP A 72 -13.58 4.80 -24.90
CA ASP A 72 -13.25 6.17 -24.53
C ASP A 72 -12.95 6.13 -23.03
N THR A 73 -11.65 6.04 -22.73
CA THR A 73 -11.07 6.03 -21.38
C THR A 73 -10.80 7.46 -20.89
N ASP A 74 -11.17 8.46 -21.68
CA ASP A 74 -10.83 9.87 -21.45
C ASP A 74 -12.01 10.70 -20.92
N GLU A 75 -12.96 10.09 -20.21
CA GLU A 75 -13.85 10.88 -19.36
C GLU A 75 -13.16 11.19 -18.03
N PRO A 76 -12.92 12.47 -17.70
CA PRO A 76 -12.29 12.83 -16.42
C PRO A 76 -13.19 12.40 -15.26
N GLU A 77 -12.60 11.65 -14.32
CA GLU A 77 -13.18 11.19 -13.07
C GLU A 77 -13.52 12.36 -12.11
N ASP A 78 -14.41 13.27 -12.51
CA ASP A 78 -14.70 14.49 -11.74
C ASP A 78 -15.73 14.28 -10.59
N ASP A 79 -16.43 13.14 -10.55
CA ASP A 79 -17.48 12.87 -9.53
C ASP A 79 -16.98 12.11 -8.29
N VAL A 80 -15.70 11.75 -8.22
CA VAL A 80 -15.13 11.14 -7.01
C VAL A 80 -14.71 12.24 -6.05
N CYS A 81 -15.55 12.50 -5.04
CA CYS A 81 -15.18 13.36 -3.92
C CYS A 81 -14.04 12.70 -3.12
N ALA A 82 -12.78 12.97 -3.52
CA ALA A 82 -11.60 12.51 -2.82
C ALA A 82 -11.51 13.24 -1.47
N SER A 83 -11.56 12.47 -0.37
CA SER A 83 -11.34 13.05 0.95
C SER A 83 -9.87 13.46 1.10
N PRO A 84 -9.61 14.64 1.69
CA PRO A 84 -8.24 15.06 1.97
C PRO A 84 -7.59 14.10 2.99
N ASP A 85 -6.25 14.03 2.97
CA ASP A 85 -5.50 13.15 3.86
C ASP A 85 -5.67 13.50 5.35
N GLN A 86 -5.93 14.77 5.65
CA GLN A 86 -6.24 15.26 7.00
C GLN A 86 -7.15 16.48 6.88
N LEU A 87 -8.16 16.55 7.76
CA LEU A 87 -9.14 17.64 7.77
C LEU A 87 -8.60 18.91 8.47
N ASP A 88 -7.84 18.74 9.55
CA ASP A 88 -7.30 19.82 10.36
C ASP A 88 -6.02 19.33 11.05
N GLU A 89 -4.98 20.16 11.11
CA GLU A 89 -3.69 19.88 11.76
C GLU A 89 -3.82 19.49 13.24
N CYS A 90 -4.86 19.98 13.92
CA CYS A 90 -5.15 19.66 15.31
C CYS A 90 -5.82 18.29 15.49
N LEU A 91 -6.38 17.69 14.43
CA LEU A 91 -7.05 16.40 14.49
C LEU A 91 -6.06 15.25 14.32
N ILE A 92 -6.27 14.22 15.13
CA ILE A 92 -5.50 12.99 15.06
C ILE A 92 -6.11 12.12 13.96
N THR A 93 -5.29 11.77 12.98
CA THR A 93 -5.70 11.01 11.80
C THR A 93 -5.05 9.64 11.79
N MET A 94 -5.81 8.61 11.42
CA MET A 94 -5.31 7.25 11.24
C MET A 94 -4.79 7.05 9.82
N SER A 95 -3.90 6.08 9.60
CA SER A 95 -3.43 5.78 8.25
C SER A 95 -4.53 5.15 7.38
N LYS A 96 -4.40 5.33 6.07
CA LYS A 96 -5.21 4.64 5.05
C LYS A 96 -4.83 3.15 4.89
N LEU A 97 -3.89 2.63 5.68
CA LEU A 97 -3.44 1.24 5.58
C LEU A 97 -4.41 0.29 6.28
N ALA A 98 -4.46 -0.96 5.80
CA ALA A 98 -5.25 -2.00 6.43
C ALA A 98 -4.83 -2.21 7.90
N ILE A 99 -5.83 -2.31 8.79
CA ILE A 99 -5.64 -2.54 10.24
C ILE A 99 -4.74 -3.75 10.51
N SER A 100 -4.87 -4.80 9.69
CA SER A 100 -4.08 -6.02 9.80
C SER A 100 -2.57 -5.79 9.66
N LYS A 101 -2.14 -4.74 8.95
CA LYS A 101 -0.73 -4.48 8.67
C LYS A 101 0.06 -4.15 9.94
N TRP A 102 -0.43 -3.21 10.74
CA TRP A 102 0.24 -2.79 11.97
C TRP A 102 -0.08 -3.73 13.16
N GLN A 103 -1.24 -4.37 13.18
CA GLN A 103 -1.54 -5.41 14.18
C GLN A 103 -0.64 -6.64 14.03
N ASN A 104 -0.37 -7.08 12.79
CA ASN A 104 0.55 -8.18 12.53
C ASN A 104 2.00 -7.83 12.89
N LEU A 105 2.40 -6.56 12.80
CA LEU A 105 3.74 -6.13 13.19
C LEU A 105 4.01 -6.39 14.67
N LEU A 106 3.06 -6.08 15.55
CA LEU A 106 3.21 -6.28 17.01
C LEU A 106 3.39 -7.76 17.38
N ASN A 107 2.70 -8.64 16.66
CA ASN A 107 2.65 -10.09 16.91
C ASN A 107 3.37 -10.92 15.84
N ILE A 108 4.33 -10.31 15.14
CA ILE A 108 4.95 -10.92 13.95
C ILE A 108 5.59 -12.28 14.25
N ASP A 109 6.17 -12.45 15.45
CA ASP A 109 6.76 -13.71 15.90
C ASP A 109 5.72 -14.83 16.00
N ILE A 110 4.54 -14.50 16.53
CA ILE A 110 3.44 -15.45 16.73
C ILE A 110 2.86 -15.83 15.37
N VAL A 111 2.66 -14.84 14.50
CA VAL A 111 2.18 -15.06 13.12
C VAL A 111 3.15 -15.94 12.35
N LYS A 112 4.46 -15.62 12.39
CA LYS A 112 5.52 -16.43 11.78
C LYS A 112 5.51 -17.85 12.33
N LYS A 113 5.43 -18.05 13.65
CA LYS A 113 5.35 -19.40 14.28
C LYS A 113 4.13 -20.19 13.84
N ARG A 114 2.96 -19.56 13.77
CA ARG A 114 1.71 -20.20 13.33
C ARG A 114 1.75 -20.59 11.86
N ASN A 115 2.35 -19.74 11.02
CA ASN A 115 2.44 -19.96 9.58
C ASN A 115 3.53 -20.96 9.18
N LYS A 116 4.38 -21.42 10.12
CA LYS A 116 5.35 -22.48 9.84
C LYS A 116 4.61 -23.75 9.39
N PRO A 117 5.05 -24.40 8.29
CA PRO A 117 4.43 -25.63 7.82
C PRO A 117 4.54 -26.72 8.89
N LYS A 118 3.47 -27.51 9.07
CA LYS A 118 3.40 -28.57 10.09
C LYS A 118 4.37 -29.72 9.83
N GLU A 119 4.54 -30.09 8.57
CA GLU A 119 5.62 -30.98 8.12
C GLU A 119 6.70 -30.10 7.50
N ALA A 120 7.90 -30.11 8.07
CA ALA A 120 9.03 -29.41 7.48
C ALA A 120 9.26 -29.98 6.07
N PRO A 121 9.49 -29.15 5.04
CA PRO A 121 9.86 -29.64 3.73
C PRO A 121 11.03 -30.63 3.86
N LYS A 122 10.91 -31.80 3.23
CA LYS A 122 11.97 -32.82 3.28
C LYS A 122 13.20 -32.26 2.57
N ALA A 123 14.12 -31.70 3.36
CA ALA A 123 15.38 -31.19 2.85
C ALA A 123 16.15 -32.36 2.21
N PRO A 124 16.66 -32.20 0.97
CA PRO A 124 17.47 -33.23 0.34
C PRO A 124 18.75 -33.47 1.16
N ALA A 125 19.28 -34.70 1.13
CA ALA A 125 20.46 -35.11 1.91
C ALA A 125 21.74 -34.35 1.52
N SER A 126 21.79 -33.82 0.28
CA SER A 126 22.87 -32.97 -0.22
C SER A 126 22.29 -31.67 -0.76
N ALA A 127 21.89 -30.77 0.14
CA ALA A 127 21.62 -29.38 -0.23
C ALA A 127 22.96 -28.61 -0.28
N PRO A 128 23.22 -27.79 -1.31
CA PRO A 128 24.37 -26.92 -1.31
C PRO A 128 24.29 -25.94 -0.13
N PHE A 129 25.41 -25.66 0.53
CA PHE A 129 25.46 -24.74 1.67
C PHE A 129 25.07 -23.31 1.27
N PHE A 130 25.44 -22.90 0.04
CA PHE A 130 25.02 -21.65 -0.57
C PHE A 130 24.01 -21.95 -1.68
N LEU A 131 22.81 -21.37 -1.59
CA LEU A 131 21.87 -21.41 -2.71
C LEU A 131 22.42 -20.52 -3.84
N PRO A 132 22.46 -21.00 -5.09
CA PRO A 132 22.89 -20.16 -6.20
C PRO A 132 21.96 -18.96 -6.35
N THR A 133 22.51 -17.81 -6.70
CA THR A 133 21.74 -16.56 -6.88
C THR A 133 21.83 -16.13 -8.33
N ILE A 134 20.70 -15.70 -8.88
CA ILE A 134 20.68 -15.12 -10.23
C ILE A 134 21.08 -13.65 -10.09
N PRO A 135 22.04 -13.15 -10.88
CA PRO A 135 22.32 -11.72 -10.95
C PRO A 135 21.15 -10.99 -11.63
N ALA A 136 20.17 -10.57 -10.82
CA ALA A 136 19.00 -9.79 -11.24
C ALA A 136 18.81 -8.56 -10.34
N LEU A 137 18.03 -7.58 -10.79
CA LEU A 137 17.73 -6.35 -10.04
C LEU A 137 17.00 -6.64 -8.72
N GLU A 138 16.23 -7.72 -8.69
CA GLU A 138 15.66 -8.30 -7.48
C GLU A 138 16.38 -9.60 -7.15
N PHE A 139 16.74 -9.78 -5.88
CA PHE A 139 17.44 -10.96 -5.41
C PHE A 139 16.56 -12.21 -5.56
N GLN A 140 16.89 -13.05 -6.54
CA GLN A 140 16.22 -14.34 -6.78
C GLN A 140 17.24 -15.46 -6.69
N PHE A 141 16.85 -16.54 -6.00
CA PHE A 141 17.63 -17.76 -5.95
C PHE A 141 17.40 -18.58 -7.22
N ASP A 142 18.48 -19.02 -7.84
CA ASP A 142 18.40 -20.01 -8.90
C ASP A 142 18.23 -21.39 -8.26
N LEU A 143 17.07 -22.01 -8.46
CA LEU A 143 16.80 -23.36 -7.98
C LEU A 143 16.89 -24.40 -9.12
N SER A 144 17.32 -23.98 -10.32
CA SER A 144 17.41 -24.83 -11.51
C SER A 144 18.62 -25.76 -11.46
N GLU A 145 19.71 -25.32 -10.82
CA GLU A 145 21.02 -26.00 -10.85
C GLU A 145 21.53 -26.27 -9.42
N ALA A 146 20.89 -27.21 -8.74
CA ALA A 146 21.48 -27.82 -7.55
C ALA A 146 22.47 -28.93 -7.95
N GLN A 147 23.60 -28.57 -8.57
CA GLN A 147 24.78 -29.44 -8.61
C GLN A 147 25.87 -28.86 -7.71
N PRO A 148 26.54 -29.69 -6.89
CA PRO A 148 27.59 -29.24 -5.99
C PRO A 148 28.89 -28.98 -6.78
N GLU A 149 29.13 -27.72 -7.15
CA GLU A 149 30.45 -27.27 -7.58
C GLU A 149 31.30 -26.95 -6.32
N GLU A 150 32.36 -27.72 -6.11
CA GLU A 150 33.42 -27.45 -5.11
C GLU A 150 34.28 -26.26 -5.56
N GLY A 151 33.74 -25.05 -5.46
CA GLY A 151 34.47 -23.81 -5.68
C GLY A 151 34.94 -23.21 -4.35
N ASP A 152 36.25 -23.22 -4.09
CA ASP A 152 36.88 -22.49 -2.98
C ASP A 152 36.80 -20.97 -3.25
N GLY A 153 35.61 -20.41 -3.00
CA GLY A 153 35.33 -19.00 -3.14
C GLY A 153 35.99 -18.22 -2.02
N LYS A 154 37.15 -17.62 -2.30
CA LYS A 154 37.85 -16.71 -1.38
C LYS A 154 36.92 -15.53 -1.05
N LEU A 155 36.24 -15.60 0.11
CA LEU A 155 35.39 -14.54 0.65
C LEU A 155 36.23 -13.29 0.89
N LEU A 156 36.19 -12.37 -0.06
CA LEU A 156 36.71 -11.02 0.11
C LEU A 156 35.72 -10.25 0.98
N ILE A 157 36.01 -10.15 2.28
CA ILE A 157 35.29 -9.25 3.18
C ILE A 157 35.86 -7.86 2.95
N PRO A 158 35.12 -6.93 2.31
CA PRO A 158 35.61 -5.58 2.11
C PRO A 158 35.72 -4.87 3.47
N SER A 159 36.82 -4.14 3.69
CA SER A 159 37.13 -3.42 4.93
C SER A 159 36.17 -2.27 5.26
N ASN A 160 35.27 -1.91 4.34
CA ASN A 160 34.24 -0.89 4.51
C ASN A 160 32.81 -1.48 4.50
N PHE A 161 32.64 -2.69 5.05
CA PHE A 161 31.31 -3.31 5.13
C PHE A 161 30.49 -2.67 6.24
N SER A 162 29.63 -1.71 5.91
CA SER A 162 28.57 -1.28 6.83
C SER A 162 27.47 -2.34 6.82
N ASN A 163 27.09 -2.79 8.02
CA ASN A 163 25.99 -3.76 8.23
C ASN A 163 24.60 -3.11 8.09
N LEU A 164 24.54 -1.82 7.73
CA LEU A 164 23.29 -1.11 7.51
C LEU A 164 22.59 -1.60 6.25
N THR A 165 21.29 -1.84 6.39
CA THR A 165 20.37 -2.12 5.28
C THR A 165 20.26 -0.90 4.35
N SER A 166 19.64 -1.11 3.18
CA SER A 166 19.36 0.00 2.25
C SER A 166 18.47 1.09 2.87
N PHE A 167 17.60 0.72 3.81
CA PHE A 167 16.78 1.65 4.58
C PHE A 167 17.60 2.30 5.71
N GLY A 168 18.43 1.55 6.43
CA GLY A 168 19.31 2.09 7.47
C GLY A 168 20.26 3.16 6.92
N LYS A 169 20.86 2.93 5.74
CA LYS A 169 21.67 3.94 5.05
C LYS A 169 20.85 5.18 4.70
N PHE A 170 19.65 4.99 4.15
CA PHE A 170 18.75 6.09 3.82
C PHE A 170 18.36 6.93 5.06
N LEU A 171 18.05 6.28 6.18
CA LEU A 171 17.73 6.94 7.45
C LEU A 171 18.96 7.67 8.03
N LYS A 172 20.16 7.14 7.83
CA LYS A 172 21.40 7.81 8.25
C LYS A 172 21.65 9.09 7.45
N ASP A 173 21.49 9.05 6.13
CA ASP A 173 21.85 10.17 5.25
C ASP A 173 20.79 11.28 5.21
N THR A 174 19.54 10.96 5.54
CA THR A 174 18.39 11.84 5.34
C THR A 174 17.81 12.36 6.67
N GLU A 175 17.42 13.64 6.71
CA GLU A 175 16.60 14.23 7.79
C GLU A 175 15.14 14.49 7.37
N ASP A 176 14.78 14.14 6.13
CA ASP A 176 13.42 14.18 5.60
C ASP A 176 12.59 12.99 6.12
N TYR A 177 12.01 13.17 7.31
CA TYR A 177 11.14 12.18 7.95
C TYR A 177 9.89 11.79 7.14
N PRO A 178 9.16 12.70 6.46
CA PRO A 178 8.05 12.36 5.57
C PRO A 178 8.37 11.27 4.54
N GLU A 179 9.52 11.36 3.89
CA GLU A 179 9.94 10.39 2.88
C GLU A 179 10.28 9.02 3.49
N VAL A 180 10.95 9.03 4.66
CA VAL A 180 11.21 7.81 5.45
C VAL A 180 9.89 7.11 5.81
N ILE A 181 8.88 7.87 6.26
CA ILE A 181 7.55 7.34 6.58
C ILE A 181 6.89 6.74 5.34
N ARG A 182 6.95 7.43 4.19
CA ARG A 182 6.39 6.91 2.93
C ARG A 182 7.00 5.57 2.56
N ARG A 183 8.31 5.42 2.68
CA ARG A 183 9.02 4.16 2.41
C ARG A 183 8.63 3.05 3.41
N LEU A 184 8.53 3.37 4.70
CA LEU A 184 8.03 2.42 5.72
C LEU A 184 6.60 1.97 5.43
N LYS A 185 5.72 2.87 4.98
CA LYS A 185 4.33 2.53 4.61
C LYS A 185 4.25 1.62 3.39
N GLN A 186 5.21 1.65 2.48
CA GLN A 186 5.27 0.76 1.32
C GLN A 186 5.76 -0.65 1.69
N MET A 187 6.58 -0.78 2.73
CA MET A 187 7.12 -2.06 3.18
C MET A 187 6.06 -2.97 3.82
N GLY A 188 6.26 -4.29 3.73
CA GLY A 188 5.46 -5.27 4.45
C GLY A 188 5.85 -5.38 5.93
N PRO A 189 4.97 -5.90 6.81
CA PRO A 189 5.25 -5.98 8.25
C PRO A 189 6.47 -6.82 8.61
N SER A 190 6.76 -7.88 7.86
CA SER A 190 7.97 -8.69 8.04
C SER A 190 9.27 -7.95 7.70
N VAL A 191 9.23 -7.07 6.69
CA VAL A 191 10.37 -6.26 6.29
C VAL A 191 10.61 -5.18 7.33
N ILE A 192 9.56 -4.49 7.77
CA ILE A 192 9.65 -3.48 8.83
C ILE A 192 10.26 -4.08 10.12
N ASP A 193 9.85 -5.29 10.51
CA ASP A 193 10.43 -6.00 11.64
C ASP A 193 11.95 -6.22 11.48
N ILE A 194 12.40 -6.68 10.31
CA ILE A 194 13.84 -6.87 10.02
C ILE A 194 14.57 -5.52 10.03
N GLU A 195 13.99 -4.49 9.43
CA GLU A 195 14.59 -3.16 9.38
C GLU A 195 14.76 -2.57 10.77
N ILE A 196 13.73 -2.67 11.64
CA ILE A 196 13.82 -2.25 13.04
C ILE A 196 14.90 -3.05 13.76
N GLN A 197 14.97 -4.37 13.61
CA GLN A 197 16.03 -5.20 14.21
C GLN A 197 17.43 -4.80 13.71
N SER A 198 17.55 -4.40 12.45
CA SER A 198 18.82 -4.08 11.82
C SER A 198 19.47 -2.78 12.32
N LEU A 199 18.70 -1.89 12.97
CA LEU A 199 19.19 -0.60 13.46
C LEU A 199 20.33 -0.72 14.47
N SER A 200 20.45 -1.85 15.17
CA SER A 200 21.48 -2.10 16.19
C SER A 200 22.60 -3.04 15.74
N LEU A 201 22.68 -3.38 14.45
CA LEU A 201 23.70 -4.33 13.95
C LEU A 201 25.08 -3.70 13.78
N ASP A 202 25.15 -2.39 13.61
CA ASP A 202 26.39 -1.67 13.33
C ASP A 202 26.89 -0.96 14.60
N MET A 203 27.93 -1.51 15.22
CA MET A 203 28.41 -1.10 16.56
C MET A 203 28.84 0.37 16.61
N ASP A 204 29.34 0.92 15.50
CA ASP A 204 29.88 2.28 15.44
C ASP A 204 28.81 3.36 15.29
N CYS A 205 27.60 3.01 14.81
CA CYS A 205 26.52 3.96 14.59
C CYS A 205 25.20 3.59 15.27
N THR A 206 25.20 2.58 16.15
CA THR A 206 23.98 2.12 16.84
C THR A 206 23.25 3.25 17.57
N THR A 207 23.93 4.02 18.43
CA THR A 207 23.28 5.11 19.19
C THR A 207 22.70 6.18 18.28
N GLU A 208 23.44 6.60 17.24
CA GLU A 208 22.96 7.58 16.25
C GLU A 208 21.71 7.08 15.51
N MET A 209 21.71 5.83 15.08
CA MET A 209 20.59 5.21 14.34
C MET A 209 19.34 5.06 15.21
N LEU A 210 19.50 4.60 16.46
CA LEU A 210 18.39 4.50 17.41
C LEU A 210 17.81 5.89 17.71
N LEU A 211 18.66 6.90 17.92
CA LEU A 211 18.23 8.28 18.15
C LEU A 211 17.49 8.85 16.93
N LYS A 212 17.99 8.62 15.71
CA LYS A 212 17.32 9.04 14.47
C LYS A 212 15.94 8.37 14.32
N PHE A 213 15.83 7.09 14.66
CA PHE A 213 14.53 6.41 14.65
C PHE A 213 13.58 6.97 15.72
N MET A 214 14.06 7.29 16.91
CA MET A 214 13.22 7.94 17.93
C MET A 214 12.76 9.34 17.48
N LYS A 215 13.62 10.11 16.81
CA LYS A 215 13.26 11.42 16.23
C LYS A 215 12.19 11.28 15.14
N LEU A 216 12.29 10.25 14.30
CA LEU A 216 11.26 9.89 13.33
C LEU A 216 9.91 9.60 14.01
N ILE A 217 9.89 8.80 15.09
CA ILE A 217 8.67 8.53 15.86
C ILE A 217 8.10 9.80 16.47
N LYS A 218 8.94 10.66 17.06
CA LYS A 218 8.51 11.97 17.58
C LYS A 218 7.85 12.80 16.49
N PHE A 219 8.48 12.89 15.30
CA PHE A 219 7.94 13.62 14.16
C PHE A 219 6.57 13.06 13.72
N MET A 220 6.41 11.73 13.68
CA MET A 220 5.11 11.12 13.39
C MET A 220 4.04 11.54 14.40
N MET A 221 4.35 11.53 15.70
CA MET A 221 3.38 11.93 16.73
C MET A 221 3.04 13.43 16.66
N ASP A 222 4.03 14.29 16.46
CA ASP A 222 3.84 15.74 16.32
C ASP A 222 2.99 16.09 15.08
N SER A 223 3.16 15.34 13.98
CA SER A 223 2.37 15.53 12.76
C SER A 223 0.89 15.17 12.91
N ARG A 224 0.53 14.44 13.98
CA ARG A 224 -0.82 13.90 14.25
C ARG A 224 -1.42 13.07 13.10
N LYS A 225 -0.57 12.59 12.18
CA LYS A 225 -0.91 11.67 11.09
C LYS A 225 -0.46 10.26 11.43
N ASP A 226 -1.19 9.27 10.94
CA ASP A 226 -0.86 7.84 11.07
C ASP A 226 -0.56 7.43 12.52
N PHE A 227 -1.38 7.91 13.46
CA PHE A 227 -1.10 7.78 14.88
C PHE A 227 -0.94 6.31 15.30
N GLU A 228 -1.76 5.40 14.78
CA GLU A 228 -1.66 3.98 15.07
C GLU A 228 -0.37 3.35 14.55
N LEU A 229 0.15 3.82 13.41
CA LEU A 229 1.45 3.39 12.90
C LEU A 229 2.58 3.88 13.81
N SER A 230 2.51 5.14 14.27
CA SER A 230 3.50 5.70 15.19
C SER A 230 3.60 4.87 16.48
N GLN A 231 2.45 4.46 17.03
CA GLN A 231 2.39 3.63 18.24
C GLN A 231 2.86 2.20 17.97
N ALA A 232 2.50 1.61 16.82
CA ALA A 232 2.93 0.27 16.45
C ALA A 232 4.45 0.19 16.22
N TYR A 233 5.03 1.18 15.55
CA TYR A 233 6.48 1.28 15.35
C TYR A 233 7.21 1.53 16.66
N LEU A 234 6.71 2.41 17.52
CA LEU A 234 7.27 2.60 18.85
C LEU A 234 7.23 1.30 19.67
N ALA A 235 6.10 0.59 19.67
CA ALA A 235 5.96 -0.67 20.41
C ALA A 235 6.93 -1.75 19.90
N ALA A 236 7.07 -1.90 18.58
CA ALA A 236 8.02 -2.84 17.98
C ALA A 236 9.47 -2.45 18.31
N PHE A 237 9.80 -1.16 18.21
CA PHE A 237 11.11 -0.62 18.53
C PHE A 237 11.49 -0.86 20.00
N LEU A 238 10.61 -0.55 20.95
CA LEU A 238 10.84 -0.76 22.38
C LEU A 238 10.97 -2.24 22.73
N LYS A 239 10.21 -3.12 22.07
CA LYS A 239 10.28 -4.57 22.28
C LYS A 239 11.66 -5.13 21.90
N ILE A 240 12.30 -4.58 20.87
CA ILE A 240 13.59 -5.06 20.36
C ILE A 240 14.75 -4.35 21.06
N HIS A 241 14.71 -3.01 21.14
CA HIS A 241 15.83 -2.17 21.58
C HIS A 241 15.71 -1.66 23.01
N GLY A 242 14.66 -2.03 23.74
CA GLY A 242 14.38 -1.52 25.09
C GLY A 242 15.54 -1.70 26.08
N SER A 243 16.21 -2.86 26.07
CA SER A 243 17.36 -3.10 26.95
C SER A 243 18.54 -2.19 26.61
N ARG A 244 18.80 -1.95 25.32
CA ARG A 244 19.91 -1.12 24.86
C ARG A 244 19.69 0.36 25.15
N ILE A 245 18.44 0.82 25.01
CA ILE A 245 18.06 2.20 25.36
C ILE A 245 18.32 2.48 26.83
N GLN A 246 18.11 1.51 27.73
CA GLN A 246 18.36 1.70 29.17
C GLN A 246 19.85 1.86 29.53
N GLU A 247 20.76 1.38 28.67
CA GLU A 247 22.20 1.44 28.91
C GLU A 247 22.80 2.80 28.54
N ASP A 248 22.19 3.50 27.57
CA ASP A 248 22.70 4.75 27.03
C ASP A 248 21.90 5.95 27.54
N LYS A 249 22.58 6.86 28.24
CA LYS A 249 21.95 8.04 28.83
C LYS A 249 21.33 8.97 27.79
N GLU A 250 21.97 9.13 26.62
CA GLU A 250 21.46 10.02 25.58
C GLU A 250 20.11 9.53 25.02
N LEU A 251 19.96 8.21 24.89
CA LEU A 251 18.71 7.60 24.43
C LEU A 251 17.61 7.68 25.49
N VAL A 252 17.95 7.52 26.77
CA VAL A 252 16.99 7.71 27.88
C VAL A 252 16.49 9.15 27.93
N ASP A 253 17.39 10.13 27.87
CA ASP A 253 17.04 11.55 27.93
C ASP A 253 16.10 11.93 26.76
N PHE A 254 16.31 11.35 25.56
CA PHE A 254 15.41 11.56 24.42
C PHE A 254 14.09 10.77 24.54
N MET A 255 14.08 9.63 25.24
CA MET A 255 12.86 8.86 25.50
C MET A 255 11.86 9.65 26.34
N ASP A 256 12.34 10.44 27.31
CA ASP A 256 11.47 11.31 28.12
C ASP A 256 10.71 12.32 27.24
N VAL A 257 11.36 12.86 26.21
CA VAL A 257 10.74 13.76 25.22
C VAL A 257 9.66 13.02 24.42
N VAL A 258 9.95 11.81 23.95
CA VAL A 258 8.97 10.98 23.22
C VAL A 258 7.77 10.64 24.11
N GLN A 259 8.02 10.32 25.39
CA GLN A 259 6.99 10.03 26.37
C GLN A 259 6.08 11.24 26.63
N GLU A 260 6.64 12.45 26.73
CA GLU A 260 5.84 13.67 26.90
C GLU A 260 4.89 13.91 25.72
N VAL A 261 5.40 13.79 24.49
CA VAL A 261 4.61 13.94 23.26
C VAL A 261 3.51 12.88 23.18
N GLN A 262 3.85 11.63 23.49
CA GLN A 262 2.90 10.52 23.51
C GLN A 262 1.79 10.76 24.55
N LEU A 263 2.14 11.16 25.78
CA LEU A 263 1.18 11.42 26.85
C LEU A 263 0.25 12.60 26.52
N SER A 264 0.80 13.67 25.94
CA SER A 264 0.00 14.82 25.50
C SER A 264 -1.04 14.43 24.45
N THR A 265 -0.61 13.66 23.45
CA THR A 265 -1.49 13.16 22.37
C THR A 265 -2.52 12.20 22.93
N TRP A 266 -2.11 11.28 23.81
CA TRP A 266 -2.99 10.32 24.44
C TRP A 266 -4.03 10.96 25.35
N LYS A 267 -3.68 12.00 26.12
CA LYS A 267 -4.65 12.78 26.90
C LYS A 267 -5.71 13.40 26.00
N THR A 268 -5.30 13.97 24.88
CA THR A 268 -6.22 14.55 23.88
C THR A 268 -7.19 13.50 23.33
N ILE A 269 -6.68 12.32 22.94
CA ILE A 269 -7.53 11.21 22.47
C ILE A 269 -8.49 10.79 23.58
N ARG A 270 -7.95 10.54 24.77
CA ARG A 270 -8.69 10.06 25.93
C ARG A 270 -9.85 11.00 26.24
N GLU A 271 -9.58 12.29 26.40
CA GLU A 271 -10.59 13.30 26.69
C GLU A 271 -11.66 13.33 25.58
N LYS A 272 -11.27 13.44 24.31
CA LYS A 272 -12.23 13.49 23.20
C LYS A 272 -13.04 12.20 23.04
N LEU A 273 -12.49 11.05 23.39
CA LEU A 273 -13.17 9.76 23.33
C LEU A 273 -14.18 9.63 24.48
N TYR A 274 -13.79 9.94 25.72
CA TYR A 274 -14.68 9.84 26.87
C TYR A 274 -15.81 10.88 26.89
N HIS A 275 -15.66 12.03 26.22
CA HIS A 275 -16.75 13.01 26.10
C HIS A 275 -17.74 12.67 24.96
N ASN A 276 -17.44 11.68 24.12
CA ASN A 276 -18.30 11.24 23.00
C ASN A 276 -18.93 9.85 23.22
N ILE A 277 -18.67 9.20 24.36
CA ILE A 277 -19.31 7.94 24.79
C ILE A 277 -20.22 8.27 25.97
#